data_AF-A0A7K3D9Y7-F1
#
_entry.id   AF-A0A7K3D9Y7-F1
#
_cell.length_a   1.000
_cell.length_b   1.000
_cell.length_c   1.000
_cell.angle_alpha   90.00
_cell.angle_beta   90.00
_cell.angle_gamma   90.00
#
_symmetry.space_group_name_H-M   'P 1'
#
loop_
_entity.id
_entity.type
_entity.pdbx_description
1 polymer ?
#
loop_
_entity_poly.entity_id
_entity_poly.type
_entity_poly.pdbx_seq_one_letter_code
_entity_poly.pdbx_strand_id
1 'polypeptide(L)'
;WLHGPHVDLMAYGGMGRAPRWDRLAEEFAPGPQGGPGALSEEQYLAQAREFGRLENVAPPYLPLREHGTVEYLKPADVLPRNELLRGLPEIEVAHSTLCEPVLDTVEALAQRPGEATVRLAEAFAALADSYFLGLAHGVYSFRSHAEAFLSWAAPTKDVRPAFAARLAKDAPQLRQVVEERLSGRVGALAGSWRTAFAYATGALDGAVRDGRLTVAMLDSVTGSVDNTRMGPPGAEHDVPRGPHPDSDFHRTVVESGVIDTPTPWFASYRMLINLFYEQLPLLTVPPMQRYYMCYALAETVDDVLGETWQQRLAAGQARMARREFV
;
A
#
# COMPACT_ATOMS: atom_id res chain seq x y z
N TRP A 1 11.99 9.10 1.12
CA TRP A 1 11.76 10.15 0.09
C TRP A 1 11.44 11.51 0.74
N LEU A 2 10.77 11.58 1.89
CA LEU A 2 10.69 12.87 2.56
C LEU A 2 12.10 13.31 3.02
N HIS A 3 12.52 14.54 2.76
CA HIS A 3 13.88 15.02 3.07
C HIS A 3 15.02 14.24 2.39
N GLY A 4 14.77 13.64 1.22
CA GLY A 4 15.77 12.88 0.46
C GLY A 4 15.54 11.36 0.48
N PRO A 5 16.23 10.59 -0.40
CA PRO A 5 16.28 9.13 -0.31
C PRO A 5 17.09 8.71 0.93
N HIS A 6 16.47 7.93 1.81
CA HIS A 6 17.06 7.43 3.04
C HIS A 6 16.33 6.15 3.46
N VAL A 7 16.92 5.42 4.41
CA VAL A 7 16.31 4.24 5.04
C VAL A 7 16.37 4.45 6.55
N ASP A 8 15.24 4.30 7.21
CA ASP A 8 15.16 4.29 8.67
C ASP A 8 15.25 2.85 9.15
N LEU A 9 16.19 2.58 10.07
CA LEU A 9 16.36 1.27 10.67
C LEU A 9 15.80 1.27 12.08
N MET A 10 14.76 0.46 12.28
CA MET A 10 14.12 0.27 13.57
C MET A 10 14.42 -1.14 14.06
N ALA A 11 14.86 -1.26 15.31
CA ALA A 11 15.05 -2.55 15.95
C ALA A 11 14.58 -2.48 17.40
N TYR A 12 13.84 -3.49 17.79
CA TYR A 12 13.32 -3.65 19.15
C TYR A 12 14.26 -4.56 19.93
N GLY A 13 14.46 -4.25 21.21
CA GLY A 13 15.36 -5.02 22.06
C GLY A 13 14.86 -6.44 22.30
N GLY A 14 15.43 -7.43 21.60
CA GLY A 14 15.11 -8.85 21.79
C GLY A 14 15.66 -9.37 23.12
N MET A 15 14.82 -10.07 23.90
CA MET A 15 15.21 -10.65 25.20
C MET A 15 15.90 -9.64 26.16
N GLY A 16 15.47 -8.38 26.12
CA GLY A 16 16.01 -7.31 26.97
C GLY A 16 17.39 -6.78 26.55
N ARG A 17 17.91 -7.14 25.37
CA ARG A 17 19.16 -6.60 24.85
C ARG A 17 18.89 -5.49 23.84
N ALA A 18 19.38 -4.29 24.13
CA ALA A 18 19.33 -3.19 23.18
C ALA A 18 20.19 -3.52 21.94
N PRO A 19 19.75 -3.13 20.73
CA PRO A 19 20.58 -3.19 19.53
C PRO A 19 21.87 -2.40 19.73
N ARG A 20 22.97 -2.91 19.16
CA ARG A 20 24.29 -2.25 19.18
C ARG A 20 24.35 -1.20 18.07
N TRP A 21 23.57 -0.14 18.23
CA TRP A 21 23.46 0.95 17.26
C TRP A 21 24.81 1.62 16.96
N ASP A 22 25.69 1.69 17.96
CA ASP A 22 27.08 2.15 17.84
C ASP A 22 27.83 1.38 16.76
N ARG A 23 27.78 0.04 16.82
CA ARG A 23 28.48 -0.82 15.88
C ARG A 23 27.84 -0.83 14.50
N LEU A 24 26.51 -0.84 14.43
CA LEU A 24 25.79 -0.79 13.16
C LEU A 24 26.11 0.51 12.41
N ALA A 25 26.17 1.64 13.12
CA ALA A 25 26.56 2.92 12.52
C ALA A 25 27.98 2.89 11.93
N GLU A 26 28.93 2.21 12.59
CA GLU A 26 30.31 2.03 12.10
C GLU A 26 30.41 1.12 10.87
N GLU A 27 29.45 0.20 10.68
CA GLU A 27 29.43 -0.73 9.55
C GLU A 27 28.85 -0.09 8.26
N PHE A 28 28.10 1.01 8.37
CA PHE A 28 27.56 1.70 7.19
C PHE A 28 28.65 2.49 6.46
N ALA A 29 28.99 2.02 5.26
CA ALA A 29 29.79 2.80 4.33
C ALA A 29 28.89 3.74 3.52
N PRO A 30 29.20 5.06 3.43
CA PRO A 30 28.49 5.93 2.51
C PRO A 30 28.73 5.40 1.09
N GLY A 31 27.65 5.08 0.38
CA GLY A 31 27.71 4.74 -1.05
C GLY A 31 28.33 5.88 -1.88
N PRO A 32 28.64 5.67 -3.16
CA PRO A 32 29.22 6.70 -4.01
C PRO A 32 28.38 7.98 -4.00
N GLN A 33 29.03 9.12 -3.74
CA GLN A 33 28.37 10.43 -3.80
C GLN A 33 28.19 10.83 -5.26
N GLY A 34 26.94 10.92 -5.70
CA GLY A 34 26.62 11.18 -7.10
C GLY A 34 26.82 9.95 -8.00
N GLY A 35 26.09 9.93 -9.11
CA GLY A 35 26.09 8.84 -10.08
C GLY A 35 25.01 9.05 -11.14
N PRO A 36 24.92 8.18 -12.16
CA PRO A 36 23.83 8.20 -13.12
C PRO A 36 22.48 8.08 -12.38
N GLY A 37 21.69 9.15 -12.36
CA GLY A 37 20.41 9.21 -11.64
C GLY A 37 20.41 10.05 -10.36
N ALA A 38 21.54 10.63 -9.94
CA ALA A 38 21.54 11.62 -8.85
C ALA A 38 20.77 12.88 -9.29
N LEU A 39 19.77 13.27 -8.50
CA LEU A 39 18.93 14.44 -8.76
C LEU A 39 19.58 15.69 -8.16
N SER A 40 19.48 16.83 -8.85
CA SER A 40 19.69 18.12 -8.22
C SER A 40 18.59 18.38 -7.16
N GLU A 41 18.84 19.28 -6.21
CA GLU A 41 17.83 19.66 -5.21
C GLU A 41 16.54 20.17 -5.86
N GLU A 42 16.65 20.94 -6.96
CA GLU A 42 15.50 21.43 -7.71
C GLU A 42 14.70 20.29 -8.35
N GLN A 43 15.38 19.34 -9.00
CA GLN A 43 14.76 18.16 -9.59
C GLN A 43 14.09 17.31 -8.51
N TYR A 44 14.76 17.15 -7.36
CA TYR A 44 14.22 16.42 -6.23
C TYR A 44 12.98 17.08 -5.66
N LEU A 45 13.01 18.39 -5.44
CA LEU A 45 11.87 19.14 -4.91
C LEU A 45 10.64 19.04 -5.82
N ALA A 46 10.84 19.09 -7.14
CA ALA A 46 9.77 18.87 -8.10
C ALA A 46 9.16 17.45 -7.96
N GLN A 47 10.00 16.43 -7.85
CA GLN A 47 9.54 15.05 -7.62
C GLN A 47 8.86 14.87 -6.26
N ALA A 48 9.40 15.44 -5.19
CA ALA A 48 8.84 15.36 -3.84
C ALA A 48 7.48 16.06 -3.74
N ARG A 49 7.27 17.16 -4.49
CA ARG A 49 5.94 17.79 -4.62
C ARG A 49 4.93 16.85 -5.28
N GLU A 50 5.34 16.15 -6.34
CA GLU A 50 4.48 15.15 -6.99
C GLU A 50 4.16 14.00 -6.02
N PHE A 51 5.15 13.44 -5.33
CA PHE A 51 4.94 12.37 -4.36
C PHE A 51 4.05 12.82 -3.20
N GLY A 52 4.29 14.02 -2.66
CA GLY A 52 3.44 14.58 -1.61
C GLY A 52 1.98 14.70 -2.02
N ARG A 53 1.69 15.06 -3.28
CA ARG A 53 0.33 15.06 -3.83
C ARG A 53 -0.23 13.65 -3.99
N LEU A 54 0.55 12.72 -4.55
CA LEU A 54 0.13 11.34 -4.78
C LEU A 54 -0.06 10.51 -3.49
N GLU A 55 0.59 10.91 -2.40
CA GLU A 55 0.61 10.20 -1.11
C GLU A 55 -0.04 10.99 0.03
N ASN A 56 -0.60 12.17 -0.24
CA ASN A 56 -1.16 13.09 0.75
C ASN A 56 -0.17 13.43 1.90
N VAL A 57 1.09 13.68 1.56
CA VAL A 57 2.13 14.09 2.51
C VAL A 57 2.45 15.56 2.28
N ALA A 58 2.12 16.41 3.26
CA ALA A 58 2.33 17.85 3.19
C ALA A 58 3.82 18.25 3.30
N PRO A 59 4.22 19.42 2.74
CA PRO A 59 5.54 20.01 2.97
C PRO A 59 5.76 20.38 4.45
N PRO A 60 7.01 20.68 4.88
CA PRO A 60 8.21 20.90 4.06
C PRO A 60 8.88 19.61 3.57
N TYR A 61 9.35 19.61 2.32
CA TYR A 61 10.13 18.50 1.73
C TYR A 61 11.65 18.69 1.86
N LEU A 62 12.06 19.92 2.19
CA LEU A 62 13.43 20.36 2.39
C LEU A 62 13.66 20.76 3.86
N PRO A 63 14.91 20.84 4.34
CA PRO A 63 16.15 20.51 3.65
C PRO A 63 16.27 19.02 3.32
N LEU A 64 17.16 18.68 2.37
CA LEU A 64 17.57 17.29 2.15
C LEU A 64 18.52 16.87 3.27
N ARG A 65 18.41 15.61 3.70
CA ARG A 65 19.45 14.98 4.52
C ARG A 65 20.75 14.88 3.73
N GLU A 66 21.86 15.04 4.43
CA GLU A 66 23.18 14.96 3.84
C GLU A 66 23.48 13.53 3.36
N HIS A 67 24.10 13.40 2.19
CA HIS A 67 24.44 12.08 1.65
C HIS A 67 25.48 11.39 2.53
N GLY A 68 25.24 10.10 2.81
CA GLY A 68 26.22 9.27 3.52
C GLY A 68 26.31 9.54 5.02
N THR A 69 25.37 10.29 5.59
CA THR A 69 25.29 10.48 7.04
C THR A 69 24.43 9.41 7.70
N VAL A 70 24.81 9.06 8.93
CA VAL A 70 24.00 8.23 9.83
C VAL A 70 23.49 9.14 10.93
N GLU A 71 22.16 9.22 11.07
CA GLU A 71 21.48 10.00 12.11
C GLU A 71 20.89 9.06 13.16
N TYR A 72 21.04 9.41 14.44
CA TYR A 72 20.37 8.68 15.52
C TYR A 72 18.96 9.23 15.72
N LEU A 73 17.97 8.42 15.37
CA LEU A 73 16.56 8.74 15.56
C LEU A 73 16.15 8.58 17.03
N LYS A 74 15.28 9.47 17.50
CA LYS A 74 14.58 9.35 18.79
C LYS A 74 13.28 8.58 18.59
N PRO A 75 12.70 7.98 19.65
CA PRO A 75 11.40 7.33 19.54
C PRO A 75 10.31 8.23 18.93
N ALA A 76 10.32 9.53 19.27
CA ALA A 76 9.35 10.48 18.73
C ALA A 76 9.47 10.71 17.21
N ASP A 77 10.62 10.39 16.60
CA ASP A 77 10.87 10.59 15.17
C ASP A 77 10.28 9.46 14.31
N VAL A 78 9.99 8.29 14.93
CA VAL A 78 9.50 7.07 14.26
C VAL A 78 8.06 6.71 14.62
N LEU A 79 7.44 7.43 15.55
CA LEU A 79 6.03 7.22 15.88
C LEU A 79 5.13 7.54 14.69
N PRO A 80 3.98 6.84 14.54
CA PRO A 80 2.97 7.24 13.58
C PRO A 80 2.64 8.73 13.68
N ARG A 81 2.58 9.40 12.53
CA ARG A 81 2.30 10.85 12.46
C ARG A 81 0.97 11.18 13.12
N ASN A 82 -0.05 10.39 12.80
CA ASN A 82 -1.36 10.54 13.40
C ASN A 82 -1.37 9.95 14.82
N GLU A 83 -1.77 10.76 15.79
CA GLU A 83 -1.73 10.39 17.21
C GLU A 83 -2.63 9.20 17.56
N LEU A 84 -3.72 9.02 16.81
CA LEU A 84 -4.63 7.89 17.01
C LEU A 84 -3.91 6.56 16.82
N LEU A 85 -2.92 6.50 15.93
CA LEU A 85 -2.19 5.28 15.61
C LEU A 85 -1.05 4.96 16.61
N ARG A 86 -0.61 5.94 17.41
CA ARG A 86 0.56 5.78 18.31
C ARG A 86 0.31 4.76 19.45
N GLY A 87 -0.95 4.43 19.74
CA GLY A 87 -1.34 3.48 20.79
C GLY A 87 -1.52 2.03 20.32
N LEU A 88 -1.17 1.70 19.08
CA LEU A 88 -1.38 0.37 18.49
C LEU A 88 -0.06 -0.40 18.36
N PRO A 89 0.33 -1.22 19.37
CA PRO A 89 1.53 -2.05 19.28
C PRO A 89 1.47 -3.06 18.13
N GLU A 90 0.28 -3.40 17.65
CA GLU A 90 0.08 -4.28 16.49
C GLU A 90 0.70 -3.72 15.20
N ILE A 91 0.86 -2.40 15.08
CA ILE A 91 1.56 -1.78 13.94
C ILE A 91 3.03 -2.20 13.94
N GLU A 92 3.68 -2.17 15.10
CA GLU A 92 5.09 -2.57 15.24
C GLU A 92 5.27 -4.06 14.94
N VAL A 93 4.32 -4.89 15.39
CA VAL A 93 4.28 -6.32 15.08
C VAL A 93 4.15 -6.54 13.58
N ALA A 94 3.24 -5.82 12.92
CA ALA A 94 3.05 -5.91 11.47
C ALA A 94 4.32 -5.49 10.72
N HIS A 95 4.90 -4.31 11.00
CA HIS A 95 6.14 -3.85 10.36
C HIS A 95 7.30 -4.83 10.58
N SER A 96 7.48 -5.34 11.80
CA SER A 96 8.52 -6.33 12.11
C SER A 96 8.35 -7.63 11.31
N THR A 97 7.11 -8.08 11.16
CA THR A 97 6.78 -9.30 10.41
C THR A 97 6.94 -9.12 8.90
N LEU A 98 6.67 -7.91 8.38
CA LEU A 98 6.86 -7.59 6.96
C LEU A 98 8.34 -7.41 6.58
N CYS A 99 9.25 -7.23 7.54
CA CYS A 99 10.66 -6.98 7.28
C CYS A 99 11.32 -8.14 6.49
N GLU A 100 11.10 -9.39 6.90
CA GLU A 100 11.68 -10.57 6.24
C GLU A 100 11.28 -10.68 4.75
N PRO A 101 9.99 -10.72 4.37
CA PRO A 101 9.62 -10.82 2.96
C PRO A 101 10.00 -9.56 2.15
N VAL A 102 10.09 -8.38 2.77
CA VAL A 102 10.65 -7.18 2.11
C VAL A 102 12.11 -7.41 1.75
N LEU A 103 12.94 -7.84 2.70
CA LEU A 103 14.37 -8.09 2.48
C LEU A 103 14.59 -9.21 1.47
N ASP A 104 13.87 -10.33 1.58
CA ASP A 104 13.95 -11.42 0.61
C ASP A 104 13.58 -10.95 -0.80
N THR A 105 12.61 -10.05 -0.91
CA THR A 105 12.21 -9.46 -2.20
C THR A 105 13.31 -8.55 -2.74
N VAL A 106 13.92 -7.71 -1.90
CA VAL A 106 15.07 -6.86 -2.29
C VAL A 106 16.23 -7.73 -2.81
N GLU A 107 16.57 -8.80 -2.10
CA GLU A 107 17.63 -9.72 -2.51
C GLU A 107 17.30 -10.42 -3.84
N ALA A 108 16.06 -10.88 -4.00
CA ALA A 108 15.61 -11.51 -5.25
C ALA A 108 15.69 -10.52 -6.43
N LEU A 109 15.30 -9.25 -6.24
CA LEU A 109 15.35 -8.22 -7.27
C LEU A 109 16.78 -7.78 -7.59
N ALA A 110 17.67 -7.76 -6.61
CA ALA A 110 19.09 -7.50 -6.84
C ALA A 110 19.72 -8.57 -7.74
N GLN A 111 19.32 -9.84 -7.56
CA GLN A 111 19.80 -10.94 -8.40
C GLN A 111 19.12 -10.99 -9.77
N ARG A 112 17.82 -10.66 -9.83
CA ARG A 112 16.98 -10.81 -11.04
C ARG A 112 16.02 -9.62 -11.19
N PRO A 113 16.52 -8.45 -11.62
CA PRO A 113 15.70 -7.23 -11.72
C PRO A 113 14.56 -7.37 -12.73
N GLY A 114 14.69 -8.25 -13.74
CA GLY A 114 13.64 -8.54 -14.71
C GLY A 114 12.39 -9.20 -14.12
N GLU A 115 12.45 -9.70 -12.88
CA GLU A 115 11.31 -10.33 -12.19
C GLU A 115 10.48 -9.33 -11.37
N ALA A 116 10.79 -8.02 -11.40
CA ALA A 116 10.14 -7.00 -10.57
C ALA A 116 8.62 -7.02 -10.61
N THR A 117 8.02 -7.06 -11.80
CA THR A 117 6.56 -7.11 -11.93
C THR A 117 5.96 -8.35 -11.26
N VAL A 118 6.59 -9.51 -11.41
CA VAL A 118 6.14 -10.77 -10.82
C VAL A 118 6.25 -10.73 -9.30
N ARG A 119 7.40 -10.30 -8.75
CA ARG A 119 7.62 -10.23 -7.30
C ARG A 119 6.67 -9.27 -6.62
N LEU A 120 6.39 -8.13 -7.25
CA LEU A 120 5.38 -7.20 -6.75
C LEU A 120 3.97 -7.80 -6.85
N ALA A 121 3.63 -8.46 -7.96
CA ALA A 121 2.33 -9.11 -8.09
C ALA A 121 2.13 -10.21 -7.02
N GLU A 122 3.16 -11.00 -6.70
CA GLU A 122 3.11 -12.03 -5.66
C GLU A 122 2.77 -11.44 -4.27
N ALA A 123 3.38 -10.30 -3.94
CA ALA A 123 3.13 -9.57 -2.70
C ALA A 123 1.71 -8.96 -2.67
N PHE A 124 1.29 -8.27 -3.74
CA PHE A 124 -0.06 -7.71 -3.83
C PHE A 124 -1.15 -8.80 -3.81
N ALA A 125 -0.94 -9.91 -4.50
CA ALA A 125 -1.87 -11.04 -4.47
C ALA A 125 -1.93 -11.67 -3.07
N ALA A 126 -0.81 -11.80 -2.37
CA ALA A 126 -0.81 -12.27 -0.98
C ALA A 126 -1.57 -11.32 -0.04
N LEU A 127 -1.38 -10.00 -0.22
CA LEU A 127 -2.11 -8.99 0.54
C LEU A 127 -3.61 -9.11 0.29
N ALA A 128 -4.06 -9.12 -0.97
CA ALA A 128 -5.48 -9.26 -1.26
C ALA A 128 -6.08 -10.58 -0.75
N ASP A 129 -5.31 -11.66 -0.78
CA ASP A 129 -5.75 -12.95 -0.23
C ASP A 129 -5.82 -12.98 1.30
N SER A 130 -5.17 -12.03 1.99
CA SER A 130 -5.28 -11.87 3.45
C SER A 130 -6.63 -11.33 3.92
N TYR A 131 -7.46 -10.84 3.01
CA TYR A 131 -8.84 -10.47 3.32
C TYR A 131 -9.64 -11.71 3.74
N PHE A 132 -10.53 -11.59 4.72
CA PHE A 132 -11.24 -12.74 5.29
C PHE A 132 -12.14 -13.51 4.31
N LEU A 133 -12.48 -12.93 3.14
CA LEU A 133 -13.18 -13.61 2.03
C LEU A 133 -12.26 -13.97 0.86
N GLY A 134 -10.94 -13.92 1.07
CA GLY A 134 -9.90 -14.26 0.11
C GLY A 134 -9.72 -13.26 -1.03
N LEU A 135 -8.81 -13.63 -1.94
CA LEU A 135 -8.34 -12.80 -3.06
C LEU A 135 -9.46 -12.14 -3.87
N ALA A 136 -10.50 -12.90 -4.22
CA ALA A 136 -11.63 -12.44 -5.06
C ALA A 136 -12.37 -11.22 -4.50
N HIS A 137 -12.29 -11.00 -3.18
CA HIS A 137 -12.90 -9.88 -2.49
C HIS A 137 -11.86 -8.86 -1.98
N GLY A 138 -10.66 -9.30 -1.58
CA GLY A 138 -9.61 -8.36 -1.17
C GLY A 138 -9.24 -7.35 -2.25
N VAL A 139 -9.32 -7.74 -3.53
CA VAL A 139 -9.06 -6.84 -4.66
C VAL A 139 -10.06 -5.67 -4.80
N TYR A 140 -11.19 -5.67 -4.08
CA TYR A 140 -12.07 -4.50 -4.04
C TYR A 140 -11.36 -3.26 -3.49
N SER A 141 -10.47 -3.43 -2.50
CA SER A 141 -9.67 -2.32 -1.97
C SER A 141 -8.63 -1.83 -2.98
N PHE A 142 -8.08 -2.72 -3.81
CA PHE A 142 -7.19 -2.33 -4.91
C PHE A 142 -7.94 -1.57 -5.99
N ARG A 143 -9.11 -2.07 -6.39
CA ARG A 143 -9.98 -1.38 -7.35
C ARG A 143 -10.40 -0.01 -6.82
N SER A 144 -10.83 0.08 -5.56
CA SER A 144 -11.15 1.36 -4.91
C SER A 144 -9.97 2.33 -4.96
N HIS A 145 -8.77 1.88 -4.59
CA HIS A 145 -7.57 2.73 -4.57
C HIS A 145 -7.18 3.22 -5.97
N ALA A 146 -7.23 2.34 -6.98
CA ALA A 146 -6.96 2.70 -8.36
C ALA A 146 -8.02 3.67 -8.90
N GLU A 147 -9.31 3.37 -8.73
CA GLU A 147 -10.42 4.20 -9.19
C GLU A 147 -10.42 5.58 -8.53
N ALA A 148 -10.04 5.67 -7.25
CA ALA A 148 -9.91 6.94 -6.55
C ALA A 148 -8.85 7.84 -7.19
N PHE A 149 -7.69 7.26 -7.49
CA PHE A 149 -6.62 7.96 -8.20
C PHE A 149 -7.03 8.36 -9.62
N LEU A 150 -7.69 7.46 -10.36
CA LEU A 150 -8.13 7.72 -11.73
C LEU A 150 -9.16 8.86 -11.77
N SER A 151 -10.11 8.90 -10.84
CA SER A 151 -11.05 10.02 -10.70
C SER A 151 -10.36 11.31 -10.28
N TRP A 152 -9.37 11.25 -9.38
CA TRP A 152 -8.57 12.42 -8.99
C TRP A 152 -7.75 12.99 -10.15
N ALA A 153 -7.16 12.14 -11.00
CA ALA A 153 -6.32 12.54 -12.12
C ALA A 153 -7.13 12.99 -13.37
N ALA A 154 -8.36 12.51 -13.52
CA ALA A 154 -9.20 12.72 -14.71
C ALA A 154 -9.33 14.19 -15.18
N PRO A 155 -9.42 15.21 -14.30
CA PRO A 155 -9.53 16.61 -14.74
C PRO A 155 -8.33 17.10 -15.57
N THR A 156 -7.15 16.52 -15.38
CA THR A 156 -5.94 16.92 -16.12
C THR A 156 -5.49 15.88 -17.12
N LYS A 157 -5.67 14.59 -16.82
CA LYS A 157 -5.28 13.49 -17.71
C LYS A 157 -5.99 12.18 -17.38
N ASP A 158 -6.64 11.59 -18.38
CA ASP A 158 -7.05 10.18 -18.29
C ASP A 158 -5.85 9.26 -18.50
N VAL A 159 -5.47 8.53 -17.45
CA VAL A 159 -4.35 7.59 -17.45
C VAL A 159 -4.79 6.14 -17.68
N ARG A 160 -6.09 5.86 -17.76
CA ARG A 160 -6.62 4.49 -18.00
C ARG A 160 -6.06 3.86 -19.26
N PRO A 161 -5.96 4.53 -20.42
CA PRO A 161 -5.41 3.92 -21.63
C PRO A 161 -3.95 3.46 -21.46
N ALA A 162 -3.15 4.22 -20.70
CA ALA A 162 -1.77 3.86 -20.41
C ALA A 162 -1.68 2.63 -19.48
N PHE A 163 -2.54 2.56 -18.47
CA PHE A 163 -2.63 1.40 -17.57
C PHE A 163 -3.09 0.15 -18.34
N ALA A 164 -4.12 0.25 -19.17
CA ALA A 164 -4.61 -0.86 -19.99
C ALA A 164 -3.55 -1.36 -20.97
N ALA A 165 -2.84 -0.45 -21.65
CA ALA A 165 -1.76 -0.81 -22.57
C ALA A 165 -0.57 -1.48 -21.86
N ARG A 166 -0.29 -1.10 -20.61
CA ARG A 166 0.72 -1.76 -19.78
C ARG A 166 0.26 -3.13 -19.30
N LEU A 167 -0.98 -3.23 -18.81
CA LEU A 167 -1.59 -4.50 -18.40
C LEU A 167 -1.57 -5.52 -19.55
N ALA A 168 -1.90 -5.13 -20.77
CA ALA A 168 -1.84 -6.03 -21.93
C ALA A 168 -0.47 -6.69 -22.14
N LYS A 169 0.62 -6.03 -21.73
CA LYS A 169 2.00 -6.57 -21.81
C LYS A 169 2.30 -7.50 -20.62
N ASP A 170 1.87 -7.11 -19.43
CA ASP A 170 2.17 -7.82 -18.18
C ASP A 170 1.19 -8.98 -17.92
N ALA A 171 0.06 -9.02 -18.63
CA ALA A 171 -1.07 -9.94 -18.41
C ALA A 171 -0.69 -11.43 -18.32
N PRO A 172 0.19 -12.00 -19.19
CA PRO A 172 0.56 -13.41 -19.07
C PRO A 172 1.21 -13.74 -17.72
N GLN A 173 2.08 -12.85 -17.23
CA GLN A 173 2.78 -13.02 -15.95
C GLN A 173 1.84 -12.80 -14.76
N LEU A 174 1.01 -11.75 -14.81
CA LEU A 174 0.06 -11.46 -13.74
C LEU A 174 -1.00 -12.56 -13.61
N ARG A 175 -1.49 -13.08 -14.73
CA ARG A 175 -2.43 -14.20 -14.77
C ARG A 175 -1.87 -15.42 -14.03
N GLN A 176 -0.62 -15.79 -14.34
CA GLN A 176 0.05 -16.92 -13.68
C GLN A 176 0.12 -16.72 -12.16
N VAL A 177 0.50 -15.52 -11.69
CA VAL A 177 0.57 -15.23 -10.24
C VAL A 177 -0.79 -15.38 -9.56
N VAL A 178 -1.86 -14.90 -10.19
CA VAL A 178 -3.22 -15.01 -9.65
C VAL A 178 -3.69 -16.47 -9.62
N GLU A 179 -3.46 -17.23 -10.69
CA GLU A 179 -3.82 -18.67 -10.76
C GLU A 179 -3.03 -19.50 -9.73
N GLU A 180 -1.73 -19.24 -9.57
CA GLU A 180 -0.90 -19.89 -8.55
C GLU A 180 -1.41 -19.59 -7.14
N ARG A 181 -1.74 -18.32 -6.84
CA ARG A 181 -2.31 -17.91 -5.56
C ARG A 181 -3.63 -18.63 -5.28
N LEU A 182 -4.58 -18.63 -6.23
CA LEU A 182 -5.88 -19.29 -6.09
C LEU A 182 -5.75 -20.81 -5.93
N SER A 183 -4.76 -21.43 -6.58
CA SER A 183 -4.51 -22.86 -6.44
C SER A 183 -3.74 -23.24 -5.16
N GLY A 184 -3.23 -22.26 -4.42
CA GLY A 184 -2.36 -22.46 -3.26
C GLY A 184 -0.94 -22.92 -3.58
N ARG A 185 -0.59 -23.12 -4.85
CA ARG A 185 0.74 -23.57 -5.32
C ARG A 185 1.64 -22.37 -5.58
N VAL A 186 2.09 -21.73 -4.50
CA VAL A 186 2.94 -20.55 -4.58
C VAL A 186 4.40 -20.90 -4.28
N GLY A 187 5.33 -20.15 -4.89
CA GLY A 187 6.77 -20.26 -4.59
C GLY A 187 7.12 -19.79 -3.17
N ALA A 188 8.37 -20.02 -2.75
CA ALA A 188 8.83 -19.72 -1.39
C ALA A 188 8.64 -18.24 -1.00
N LEU A 189 9.08 -17.31 -1.86
CA LEU A 189 8.96 -15.86 -1.62
C LEU A 189 7.49 -15.39 -1.59
N ALA A 190 6.65 -15.88 -2.52
CA ALA A 190 5.22 -15.64 -2.48
C ALA A 190 4.55 -16.23 -1.22
N GLY A 191 5.11 -17.31 -0.67
CA GLY A 191 4.70 -17.95 0.58
C GLY A 191 5.12 -17.16 1.83
N SER A 192 6.29 -16.52 1.83
CA SER A 192 6.74 -15.69 2.96
C SER A 192 5.85 -14.45 3.11
N TRP A 193 5.51 -13.77 2.00
CA TRP A 193 4.51 -12.70 2.00
C TRP A 193 3.17 -13.14 2.58
N ARG A 194 2.64 -14.30 2.17
CA ARG A 194 1.38 -14.85 2.70
C ARG A 194 1.47 -15.06 4.22
N THR A 195 2.58 -15.63 4.68
CA THR A 195 2.78 -15.94 6.09
C THR A 195 2.85 -14.66 6.92
N ALA A 196 3.59 -13.66 6.44
CA ALA A 196 3.70 -12.37 7.10
C ALA A 196 2.35 -11.64 7.18
N PHE A 197 1.59 -11.61 6.08
CA PHE A 197 0.27 -11.00 6.09
C PHE A 197 -0.71 -11.74 6.99
N ALA A 198 -0.72 -13.07 7.00
CA ALA A 198 -1.58 -13.84 7.90
C ALA A 198 -1.29 -13.53 9.38
N TYR A 199 -0.02 -13.43 9.76
CA TYR A 199 0.39 -13.11 11.11
C TYR A 199 0.02 -11.66 11.48
N ALA A 200 0.29 -10.70 10.58
CA ALA A 200 -0.05 -9.30 10.78
C ALA A 200 -1.58 -9.09 10.89
N THR A 201 -2.37 -9.73 10.03
CA THR A 201 -3.84 -9.72 10.13
C THR A 201 -4.29 -10.26 11.48
N GLY A 202 -3.75 -11.39 11.94
CA GLY A 202 -4.10 -11.95 13.25
C GLY A 202 -3.81 -11.01 14.43
N ALA A 203 -2.68 -10.28 14.38
CA ALA A 203 -2.37 -9.26 15.37
C ALA A 203 -3.39 -8.10 15.32
N LEU A 204 -3.64 -7.54 14.13
CA LEU A 204 -4.58 -6.43 13.93
C LEU A 204 -6.02 -6.80 14.28
N ASP A 205 -6.43 -8.04 14.01
CA ASP A 205 -7.73 -8.59 14.42
C ASP A 205 -7.89 -8.59 15.95
N GLY A 206 -6.79 -8.82 16.69
CA GLY A 206 -6.77 -8.63 18.14
C GLY A 206 -7.16 -7.19 18.54
N ALA A 207 -6.58 -6.19 17.88
CA ALA A 207 -6.91 -4.79 18.12
C ALA A 207 -8.35 -4.42 17.71
N VAL A 208 -8.87 -5.01 16.63
CA VAL A 208 -10.27 -4.83 16.21
C VAL A 208 -11.23 -5.40 17.24
N ARG A 209 -10.99 -6.63 17.69
CA ARG A 209 -11.81 -7.29 18.71
C ARG A 209 -11.85 -6.50 20.01
N ASP A 210 -10.73 -5.91 20.41
CA ASP A 210 -10.63 -5.10 21.63
C ASP A 210 -11.18 -3.67 21.45
N GLY A 211 -11.66 -3.30 20.24
CA GLY A 211 -12.20 -1.98 19.92
C GLY A 211 -11.15 -0.86 19.78
N ARG A 212 -9.86 -1.20 19.77
CA ARG A 212 -8.74 -0.25 19.65
C ARG A 212 -8.47 0.15 18.20
N LEU A 213 -8.79 -0.73 17.25
CA LEU A 213 -8.73 -0.45 15.81
C LEU A 213 -10.14 -0.53 15.23
N THR A 214 -10.63 0.56 14.63
CA THR A 214 -11.97 0.63 14.04
C THR A 214 -11.95 1.32 12.68
N VAL A 215 -12.98 1.06 11.86
CA VAL A 215 -13.14 1.74 10.56
C VAL A 215 -13.28 3.26 10.75
N ALA A 216 -14.07 3.70 11.73
CA ALA A 216 -14.27 5.12 12.04
C ALA A 216 -12.97 5.82 12.47
N MET A 217 -12.11 5.12 13.22
CA MET A 217 -10.77 5.62 13.55
C MET A 217 -9.94 5.82 12.29
N LEU A 218 -9.91 4.85 11.37
CA LEU A 218 -9.18 4.95 10.11
C LEU A 218 -9.74 6.07 9.21
N ASP A 219 -11.06 6.25 9.17
CA ASP A 219 -11.69 7.37 8.46
C ASP A 219 -11.28 8.72 9.04
N SER A 220 -11.19 8.83 10.37
CA SER A 220 -10.69 10.02 11.05
C SER A 220 -9.22 10.30 10.72
N VAL A 221 -8.40 9.25 10.63
CA VAL A 221 -6.99 9.39 10.21
C VAL A 221 -6.93 9.94 8.78
N THR A 222 -7.67 9.35 7.84
CA THR A 222 -7.70 9.81 6.45
C THR A 222 -8.25 11.23 6.32
N GLY A 223 -9.32 11.57 7.04
CA GLY A 223 -9.95 12.89 7.00
C GLY A 223 -9.14 14.01 7.68
N SER A 224 -8.15 13.67 8.50
CA SER A 224 -7.29 14.65 9.17
C SER A 224 -6.25 15.33 8.26
N VAL A 225 -6.08 14.82 7.03
CA VAL A 225 -5.07 15.33 6.10
C VAL A 225 -5.60 16.53 5.33
N ASP A 226 -4.91 17.67 5.43
CA ASP A 226 -5.20 18.85 4.62
C ASP A 226 -4.81 18.59 3.16
N ASN A 227 -5.83 18.40 2.31
CA ASN A 227 -5.69 18.13 0.89
C ASN A 227 -5.95 19.36 0.01
N THR A 228 -6.12 20.56 0.58
CA THR A 228 -6.52 21.78 -0.15
C THR A 228 -5.54 22.25 -1.23
N ARG A 229 -4.32 21.71 -1.23
CA ARG A 229 -3.27 21.96 -2.23
C ARG A 229 -2.77 20.68 -2.92
N MET A 230 -3.56 19.61 -2.85
CA MET A 230 -3.23 18.29 -3.37
C MET A 230 -4.04 17.95 -4.63
N GLY A 231 -4.33 18.94 -5.47
CA GLY A 231 -4.97 18.72 -6.77
C GLY A 231 -4.09 17.91 -7.74
N PRO A 232 -4.65 17.40 -8.85
CA PRO A 232 -3.93 16.58 -9.83
C PRO A 232 -2.78 17.32 -10.53
N PRO A 233 -1.83 16.60 -11.17
CA PRO A 233 -0.71 17.21 -11.85
C PRO A 233 -1.17 18.21 -12.92
N GLY A 234 -0.66 19.44 -12.85
CA GLY A 234 -1.07 20.55 -13.72
C GLY A 234 -2.26 21.36 -13.22
N ALA A 235 -2.91 20.96 -12.11
CA ALA A 235 -4.04 21.65 -11.51
C ALA A 235 -4.03 21.53 -9.98
N GLU A 236 -2.97 22.05 -9.34
CA GLU A 236 -2.69 21.88 -7.90
C GLU A 236 -3.81 22.37 -6.95
N HIS A 237 -4.61 23.33 -7.42
CA HIS A 237 -5.73 23.92 -6.67
C HIS A 237 -7.08 23.32 -7.01
N ASP A 238 -7.16 22.47 -8.04
CA ASP A 238 -8.39 21.79 -8.44
C ASP A 238 -8.57 20.53 -7.59
N VAL A 239 -8.79 20.76 -6.30
CA VAL A 239 -9.09 19.70 -5.35
C VAL A 239 -10.54 19.26 -5.55
N PRO A 240 -10.81 17.95 -5.69
CA PRO A 240 -12.16 17.47 -5.90
C PRO A 240 -13.11 17.92 -4.78
N ARG A 241 -14.28 18.50 -5.15
CA ARG A 241 -15.29 19.03 -4.20
C ARG A 241 -16.50 18.09 -4.14
N GLY A 242 -16.92 17.69 -2.94
CA GLY A 242 -18.07 16.80 -2.72
C GLY A 242 -17.65 15.40 -2.23
N PRO A 243 -18.55 14.41 -2.28
CA PRO A 243 -18.21 13.04 -1.91
C PRO A 243 -17.18 12.50 -2.91
N HIS A 244 -15.95 12.32 -2.44
CA HIS A 244 -14.85 11.74 -3.22
C HIS A 244 -14.32 10.49 -2.54
N PRO A 245 -13.83 9.51 -3.33
CA PRO A 245 -13.75 9.50 -4.80
C PRO A 245 -15.11 9.32 -5.50
N ASP A 246 -15.33 10.06 -6.60
CA ASP A 246 -16.52 9.94 -7.44
C ASP A 246 -16.17 9.14 -8.71
N SER A 247 -16.49 7.86 -8.71
CA SER A 247 -16.29 6.94 -9.83
C SER A 247 -17.45 5.96 -9.93
N ASP A 248 -17.65 5.34 -11.09
CA ASP A 248 -18.69 4.29 -11.25
C ASP A 248 -18.54 3.21 -10.18
N PHE A 249 -17.32 2.75 -9.94
CA PHE A 249 -17.03 1.79 -8.87
C PHE A 249 -17.55 2.26 -7.50
N HIS A 250 -17.19 3.46 -7.07
CA HIS A 250 -17.56 3.95 -5.74
C HIS A 250 -19.07 4.19 -5.62
N ARG A 251 -19.71 4.73 -6.66
CA ARG A 251 -21.16 4.88 -6.71
C ARG A 251 -21.87 3.53 -6.62
N THR A 252 -21.46 2.54 -7.41
CA THR A 252 -22.03 1.20 -7.37
C THR A 252 -21.84 0.51 -6.02
N VAL A 253 -20.68 0.67 -5.37
CA VAL A 253 -20.45 0.11 -4.03
C VAL A 253 -21.32 0.80 -2.98
N VAL A 254 -21.47 2.13 -3.02
CA VAL A 254 -22.39 2.87 -2.15
C VAL A 254 -23.83 2.43 -2.37
N GLU A 255 -24.30 2.42 -3.62
CA GLU A 255 -25.65 1.98 -4.00
C GLU A 255 -25.91 0.52 -3.60
N SER A 256 -24.87 -0.29 -3.45
CA SER A 256 -25.02 -1.67 -3.05
C SER A 256 -25.39 -1.86 -1.58
N GLY A 257 -25.18 -0.85 -0.74
CA GLY A 257 -25.36 -0.90 0.72
C GLY A 257 -24.33 -1.74 1.47
N VAL A 258 -23.38 -2.39 0.78
CA VAL A 258 -22.39 -3.31 1.41
C VAL A 258 -21.48 -2.60 2.41
N ILE A 259 -21.33 -1.28 2.29
CA ILE A 259 -20.51 -0.45 3.17
C ILE A 259 -21.31 0.30 4.24
N ASP A 260 -22.64 0.16 4.27
CA ASP A 260 -23.48 0.84 5.27
C ASP A 260 -23.23 0.29 6.69
N THR A 261 -22.89 -1.00 6.76
CA THR A 261 -22.50 -1.72 7.98
C THR A 261 -21.24 -2.54 7.71
N PRO A 262 -20.07 -1.90 7.57
CA PRO A 262 -18.86 -2.61 7.23
C PRO A 262 -18.51 -3.58 8.37
N THR A 263 -18.08 -4.78 7.98
CA THR A 263 -17.53 -5.73 8.96
C THR A 263 -16.36 -5.09 9.73
N PRO A 264 -16.28 -5.26 11.06
CA PRO A 264 -15.18 -4.69 11.84
C PRO A 264 -13.79 -5.12 11.34
N TRP A 265 -13.67 -6.35 10.83
CA TRP A 265 -12.43 -6.93 10.29
C TRP A 265 -11.90 -6.19 9.07
N PHE A 266 -12.73 -5.39 8.39
CA PHE A 266 -12.26 -4.50 7.33
C PHE A 266 -11.22 -3.48 7.85
N ALA A 267 -11.29 -3.09 9.13
CA ALA A 267 -10.30 -2.21 9.73
C ALA A 267 -8.90 -2.84 9.77
N SER A 268 -8.79 -4.12 10.14
CA SER A 268 -7.52 -4.86 10.09
C SER A 268 -6.95 -4.89 8.67
N TYR A 269 -7.78 -5.25 7.70
CA TYR A 269 -7.36 -5.34 6.31
C TYR A 269 -6.92 -3.99 5.74
N ARG A 270 -7.70 -2.92 5.98
CA ARG A 270 -7.35 -1.57 5.55
C ARG A 270 -6.07 -1.06 6.22
N MET A 271 -5.87 -1.35 7.50
CA MET A 271 -4.62 -1.04 8.18
C MET A 271 -3.45 -1.79 7.54
N LEU A 272 -3.58 -3.10 7.33
CA LEU A 272 -2.52 -3.91 6.74
C LEU A 272 -2.13 -3.44 5.33
N ILE A 273 -3.10 -3.06 4.50
CA ILE A 273 -2.85 -2.45 3.19
C ILE A 273 -1.98 -1.19 3.34
N ASN A 274 -2.33 -0.30 4.25
CA ASN A 274 -1.58 0.95 4.44
C ASN A 274 -0.15 0.67 4.91
N LEU A 275 0.03 -0.23 5.88
CA LEU A 275 1.36 -0.62 6.38
C LEU A 275 2.20 -1.28 5.29
N PHE A 276 1.60 -2.07 4.39
CA PHE A 276 2.29 -2.61 3.22
C PHE A 276 2.68 -1.52 2.22
N TYR A 277 1.78 -0.56 1.94
CA TYR A 277 2.08 0.55 1.04
C TYR A 277 3.22 1.43 1.53
N GLU A 278 3.40 1.56 2.85
CA GLU A 278 4.57 2.22 3.44
C GLU A 278 5.89 1.49 3.15
N GLN A 279 5.86 0.18 2.89
CA GLN A 279 7.07 -0.60 2.57
C GLN A 279 7.46 -0.51 1.08
N LEU A 280 6.53 -0.14 0.19
CA LEU A 280 6.76 -0.12 -1.26
C LEU A 280 7.96 0.74 -1.71
N PRO A 281 8.26 1.89 -1.09
CA PRO A 281 9.47 2.65 -1.40
C PRO A 281 10.77 1.86 -1.18
N LEU A 282 10.83 0.93 -0.22
CA LEU A 282 12.00 0.06 -0.01
C LEU A 282 12.21 -0.92 -1.18
N LEU A 283 11.13 -1.25 -1.89
CA LEU A 283 11.16 -2.05 -3.11
C LEU A 283 11.31 -1.19 -4.38
N THR A 284 11.66 0.09 -4.22
CA THR A 284 11.80 1.08 -5.31
C THR A 284 10.52 1.30 -6.12
N VAL A 285 9.35 1.05 -5.52
CA VAL A 285 8.05 1.21 -6.19
C VAL A 285 7.55 2.63 -5.98
N PRO A 286 7.48 3.47 -7.04
CA PRO A 286 6.91 4.81 -6.94
C PRO A 286 5.37 4.76 -6.82
N PRO A 287 4.72 5.85 -6.36
CA PRO A 287 3.26 5.88 -6.16
C PRO A 287 2.46 5.52 -7.43
N MET A 288 2.92 5.96 -8.60
CA MET A 288 2.29 5.62 -9.88
C MET A 288 2.29 4.11 -10.16
N GLN A 289 3.37 3.41 -9.81
CA GLN A 289 3.44 1.96 -9.98
C GLN A 289 2.55 1.25 -8.95
N ARG A 290 2.41 1.78 -7.72
CA ARG A 290 1.41 1.28 -6.74
C ARG A 290 0.00 1.33 -7.32
N TYR A 291 -0.43 2.46 -7.87
CA TYR A 291 -1.76 2.60 -8.49
C TYR A 291 -1.93 1.65 -9.69
N TYR A 292 -0.89 1.50 -10.52
CA TYR A 292 -0.91 0.54 -11.61
C TYR A 292 -1.05 -0.90 -11.12
N MET A 293 -0.29 -1.33 -10.10
CA MET A 293 -0.40 -2.69 -9.57
C MET A 293 -1.79 -2.97 -8.99
N CYS A 294 -2.39 -1.99 -8.32
CA CYS A 294 -3.77 -2.10 -7.83
C CYS A 294 -4.77 -2.31 -8.97
N TYR A 295 -4.67 -1.49 -10.02
CA TYR A 295 -5.50 -1.61 -11.22
C TYR A 295 -5.29 -2.98 -11.89
N ALA A 296 -4.04 -3.33 -12.17
CA ALA A 296 -3.66 -4.52 -12.92
C ALA A 296 -4.10 -5.81 -12.22
N LEU A 297 -3.92 -5.93 -10.90
CA LEU A 297 -4.35 -7.10 -10.14
C LEU A 297 -5.88 -7.19 -10.04
N ALA A 298 -6.58 -6.07 -9.87
CA ALA A 298 -8.04 -6.08 -9.83
C ALA A 298 -8.66 -6.54 -11.16
N GLU A 299 -8.15 -6.05 -12.29
CA GLU A 299 -8.55 -6.51 -13.63
C GLU A 299 -8.17 -7.98 -13.86
N THR A 300 -6.94 -8.37 -13.52
CA THR A 300 -6.48 -9.76 -13.72
C THR A 300 -7.30 -10.77 -12.91
N VAL A 301 -7.73 -10.43 -11.70
CA VAL A 301 -8.61 -11.30 -10.91
C VAL A 301 -9.97 -11.46 -11.56
N ASP A 302 -10.56 -10.40 -12.12
CA ASP A 302 -11.82 -10.50 -12.88
C ASP A 302 -11.66 -11.44 -14.08
N ASP A 303 -10.56 -11.27 -14.84
CA ASP A 303 -10.24 -12.10 -16.01
C ASP A 303 -9.98 -13.59 -15.67
N VAL A 304 -9.29 -13.87 -14.56
CA VAL A 304 -9.01 -15.25 -14.12
C VAL A 304 -10.25 -15.94 -13.60
N LEU A 305 -11.09 -15.22 -12.86
CA LEU A 305 -12.34 -15.78 -12.33
C LEU A 305 -13.42 -15.90 -13.42
N GLY A 306 -13.29 -15.18 -14.54
CA GLY A 306 -14.32 -15.12 -15.58
C GLY A 306 -15.59 -14.39 -15.11
N GLU A 307 -15.48 -13.58 -14.07
CA GLU A 307 -16.57 -12.82 -13.46
C GLU A 307 -16.09 -11.40 -13.20
N THR A 308 -16.91 -10.40 -13.54
CA THR A 308 -16.59 -9.00 -13.22
C THR A 308 -16.82 -8.73 -11.73
N TRP A 309 -16.16 -7.70 -11.21
CA TRP A 309 -16.43 -7.24 -9.84
C TRP A 309 -17.91 -6.88 -9.62
N GLN A 310 -18.62 -6.31 -10.60
CA GLN A 310 -20.05 -6.01 -10.46
C GLN A 310 -20.88 -7.29 -10.25
N GLN A 311 -20.56 -8.35 -10.99
CA GLN A 311 -21.23 -9.65 -10.85
C GLN A 311 -21.00 -10.24 -9.46
N ARG A 312 -19.74 -10.19 -8.97
CA ARG A 312 -19.41 -10.65 -7.61
C ARG A 312 -20.09 -9.82 -6.52
N LEU A 313 -20.20 -8.50 -6.70
CA LEU A 313 -20.88 -7.60 -5.78
C LEU A 313 -22.39 -7.91 -5.72
N ALA A 314 -23.04 -8.02 -6.88
CA ALA A 314 -24.47 -8.36 -6.97
C ALA A 314 -24.77 -9.74 -6.36
N ALA A 315 -23.91 -10.73 -6.58
CA ALA A 315 -24.02 -12.04 -5.93
C ALA A 315 -23.88 -11.94 -4.39
N GLY A 316 -22.99 -11.06 -3.90
CA GLY A 316 -22.87 -10.72 -2.49
C GLY A 316 -24.16 -10.17 -1.88
N GLN A 317 -24.77 -9.18 -2.55
CA GLN A 317 -26.04 -8.58 -2.12
C GLN A 317 -27.18 -9.61 -2.07
N ALA A 318 -27.30 -10.43 -3.11
CA ALA A 318 -28.33 -11.48 -3.16
C ALA A 318 -28.19 -12.49 -2.01
N ARG A 319 -26.96 -12.78 -1.56
CA ARG A 319 -26.71 -13.64 -0.39
C ARG A 319 -27.10 -12.95 0.92
N MET A 320 -26.81 -11.66 1.07
CA MET A 320 -27.18 -10.88 2.25
C MET A 320 -28.70 -10.78 2.41
N ALA A 321 -29.40 -10.40 1.33
CA ALA A 321 -30.87 -10.30 1.34
C ALA A 321 -31.53 -11.62 1.76
N ARG A 322 -31.03 -12.77 1.28
CA ARG A 322 -31.57 -14.09 1.67
C ARG A 322 -31.39 -14.43 3.16
N ARG A 323 -30.39 -13.87 3.83
CA ARG A 323 -30.15 -14.11 5.27
C ARG A 323 -31.09 -13.29 6.17
N GLU A 324 -31.66 -12.20 5.66
CA GLU A 324 -32.63 -11.39 6.40
C GLU A 324 -34.05 -11.96 6.35
N PHE A 325 -34.33 -12.93 5.46
CA PHE A 325 -35.63 -13.58 5.33
C PHE A 325 -35.74 -14.96 6.02
N VAL A 326 -34.67 -15.43 6.69
CA VAL A 326 -34.62 -16.70 7.44
C VAL A 326 -34.44 -16.40 8.92
#